data_AF-A0A7W7R0P0-F1
#
_entry.id   AF-A0A7W7R0P0-F1
#
_cell.length_a   1.000
_cell.length_b   1.000
_cell.length_c   1.000
_cell.angle_alpha   90.00
_cell.angle_beta   90.00
_cell.angle_gamma   90.00
#
_symmetry.space_group_name_H-M   'P 1'
#
loop_
_entity.id
_entity.type
_entity.pdbx_description
1 polymer ?
#
loop_
_entity_poly.entity_id
_entity_poly.type
_entity_poly.pdbx_seq_one_letter_code
_entity_poly.pdbx_strand_id
1 'polypeptide(L)'
;MAVMRGASRTAVYAALSGTRLPSAKNLDIIVDAWIGGGDVERQRWRDRRREVEEALAEESRLRGVPAVRRTAEEEDFTRQLVAAWGHCGSPSTEQVARHCDLSARTLDSYLNGRTIPTEERLVELFSGLLSAWPDDPSWISSTCDSLVGEALFVARSARKEEKARVKGLALALPGGQNGARQEFHDRIGEIPGVQIGQLFESRVALARAGVHRQMQGSITGTSQRGAESILLSGDDAAEDYGDSIIFTGQGGRSATTGQLGRDQQLAKGNSSLAVSAASRAPVRVVRTIAAGAGGRFRYDGLYRVEDYWSESDDGGHRVWRYRIARIPGANEGKPAALEDAEALTEKAYPEFGGDGFSVRRSRFVGMSAVTEDLKKLHDHMCQVCGVRIVGPQGPYVQIAHIRPIGDGGRSGRGNMLCLCPNHHIMLDLGVLIINPDLTIVSRVDSALIGRLREVPKHIIDRQSLADHRVRHGLPRRSPTYE
;
A
#
# COMPACT_ATOMS: atom_id res chain seq x y z
N MET A 1 31.62 15.89 8.40
CA MET A 1 32.47 15.42 9.53
C MET A 1 32.33 13.92 9.74
N ALA A 2 31.33 13.38 10.46
CA ALA A 2 31.22 11.92 10.72
C ALA A 2 31.09 11.05 9.45
N VAL A 3 30.38 11.54 8.43
CA VAL A 3 30.23 10.87 7.14
C VAL A 3 31.56 10.78 6.37
N MET A 4 32.39 11.82 6.48
CA MET A 4 33.73 11.86 5.89
C MET A 4 34.70 10.90 6.60
N ARG A 5 34.33 10.41 7.79
CA ARG A 5 35.09 9.42 8.59
C ARG A 5 34.50 8.01 8.51
N GLY A 6 33.65 7.74 7.52
CA GLY A 6 33.17 6.39 7.18
C GLY A 6 31.85 5.95 7.81
N ALA A 7 31.15 6.82 8.57
CA ALA A 7 29.78 6.52 9.01
C ALA A 7 28.77 6.83 7.90
N SER A 8 27.81 5.93 7.65
CA SER A 8 26.75 6.23 6.65
C SER A 8 25.88 7.41 7.12
N ARG A 9 25.47 8.28 6.19
CA ARG A 9 24.55 9.41 6.48
C ARG A 9 23.32 8.94 7.25
N THR A 10 22.71 7.85 6.81
CA THR A 10 21.52 7.28 7.44
C THR A 10 21.77 6.86 8.89
N ALA A 11 22.92 6.25 9.19
CA ALA A 11 23.25 5.85 10.56
C ALA A 11 23.49 7.07 11.47
N VAL A 12 24.15 8.11 10.95
CA VAL A 12 24.39 9.35 11.70
C VAL A 12 23.08 10.07 12.00
N TYR A 13 22.20 10.23 11.01
CA TYR A 13 20.88 10.86 11.22
C TYR A 13 19.98 10.04 12.15
N ALA A 14 19.99 8.71 12.05
CA ALA A 14 19.21 7.85 12.94
C ALA A 14 19.67 7.95 14.40
N ALA A 15 20.98 8.07 14.63
CA ALA A 15 21.56 8.27 15.96
C ALA A 15 21.22 9.65 16.54
N LEU A 16 21.44 10.72 15.76
CA LEU A 16 21.18 12.11 16.21
C LEU A 16 19.69 12.40 16.43
N SER A 17 18.81 11.77 15.67
CA SER A 17 17.36 11.89 15.85
C SER A 17 16.81 11.02 16.98
N GLY A 18 17.65 10.22 17.65
CA GLY A 18 17.21 9.25 18.66
C GLY A 18 16.35 8.11 18.11
N THR A 19 16.29 7.95 16.77
CA THR A 19 15.45 6.93 16.12
C THR A 19 16.05 5.53 16.28
N ARG A 20 17.38 5.43 16.40
CA ARG A 20 18.09 4.16 16.60
C ARG A 20 19.40 4.41 17.34
N LEU A 21 19.73 3.55 18.30
CA LEU A 21 21.07 3.56 18.91
C LEU A 21 22.15 3.29 17.86
N PRO A 22 23.23 4.11 17.81
CA PRO A 22 24.36 3.86 16.93
C PRO A 22 25.09 2.57 17.34
N SER A 23 25.67 1.87 16.37
CA SER A 23 26.65 0.82 16.67
C SER A 23 27.87 1.42 17.36
N ALA A 24 28.61 0.63 18.16
CA ALA A 24 29.82 1.11 18.85
C ALA A 24 30.79 1.84 17.90
N LYS A 25 31.05 1.25 16.73
CA LYS A 25 31.87 1.86 15.66
C LYS A 25 31.32 3.21 15.18
N ASN A 26 30.02 3.31 14.93
CA ASN A 26 29.42 4.57 14.47
C ASN A 26 29.37 5.61 15.60
N LEU A 27 29.20 5.18 16.85
CA LEU A 27 29.23 6.05 18.00
C LEU A 27 30.61 6.71 18.15
N ASP A 28 31.68 5.94 18.07
CA ASP A 28 33.05 6.48 18.13
C ASP A 28 33.29 7.49 17.00
N ILE A 29 32.90 7.17 15.77
CA ILE A 29 33.03 8.08 14.62
C ILE A 29 32.24 9.39 14.84
N ILE A 30 31.05 9.31 15.46
CA ILE A 30 30.21 10.48 15.76
C ILE A 30 30.87 11.33 16.86
N VAL A 31 31.33 10.72 17.95
CA VAL A 31 31.99 11.40 19.07
C VAL A 31 33.27 12.10 18.60
N ASP A 32 34.10 11.40 17.84
CA ASP A 32 35.35 11.93 17.30
C ASP A 32 35.12 13.09 16.32
N ALA A 33 34.01 13.05 15.59
CA ALA A 33 33.63 14.08 14.64
C ALA A 33 32.98 15.31 15.28
N TRP A 34 32.46 15.19 16.51
CA TRP A 34 31.63 16.22 17.13
C TRP A 34 32.32 16.92 18.30
N ILE A 35 33.11 16.19 19.10
CA ILE A 35 33.72 16.72 20.33
C ILE A 35 35.26 16.61 20.32
N GLY A 36 35.84 15.99 19.29
CA GLY A 36 37.30 15.92 19.12
C GLY A 36 37.95 14.67 19.72
N GLY A 37 37.17 13.73 20.26
CA GLY A 37 37.55 12.32 20.36
C GLY A 37 38.73 11.98 21.29
N GLY A 38 38.60 12.28 22.59
CA GLY A 38 39.47 11.70 23.62
C GLY A 38 38.98 10.32 24.08
N ASP A 39 39.89 9.44 24.52
CA ASP A 39 39.53 8.09 25.00
C ASP A 39 38.53 8.11 26.16
N VAL A 40 38.67 9.08 27.07
CA VAL A 40 37.75 9.30 28.19
C VAL A 40 36.33 9.60 27.69
N GLU A 41 36.22 10.39 26.62
CA GLU A 41 34.92 10.79 26.09
C GLU A 41 34.27 9.66 25.28
N ARG A 42 35.05 8.93 24.46
CA ARG A 42 34.57 7.70 23.81
C ARG A 42 34.05 6.71 24.84
N GLN A 43 34.79 6.50 25.93
CA GLN A 43 34.39 5.57 26.98
C GLN A 43 33.10 6.01 27.67
N ARG A 44 32.98 7.30 28.03
CA ARG A 44 31.76 7.87 28.61
C ARG A 44 30.52 7.64 27.72
N TRP A 45 30.65 7.87 26.41
CA TRP A 45 29.55 7.66 25.46
C TRP A 45 29.23 6.18 25.25
N ARG A 46 30.23 5.28 25.28
CA ARG A 46 30.02 3.83 25.22
C ARG A 46 29.30 3.30 26.47
N ASP A 47 29.70 3.76 27.65
CA ASP A 47 29.04 3.40 28.90
C ASP A 47 27.59 3.90 28.90
N ARG A 48 27.35 5.13 28.44
CA ARG A 48 25.99 5.66 28.29
C ARG A 48 25.15 4.88 27.29
N ARG A 49 25.73 4.45 26.16
CA ARG A 49 25.08 3.57 25.19
C ARG A 49 24.70 2.23 25.84
N ARG A 50 25.60 1.65 26.65
CA ARG A 50 25.36 0.38 27.36
C ARG A 50 24.22 0.52 28.37
N GLU A 51 24.22 1.57 29.18
CA GLU A 51 23.14 1.87 30.13
C GLU A 51 21.77 1.98 29.43
N VAL A 52 21.72 2.66 28.28
CA VAL A 52 20.48 2.78 27.50
C VAL A 52 20.07 1.44 26.88
N GLU A 53 21.02 0.63 26.40
CA GLU A 53 20.74 -0.73 25.91
C GLU A 53 20.20 -1.64 27.02
N GLU A 54 20.79 -1.58 28.22
CA GLU A 54 20.35 -2.32 29.40
C GLU A 54 18.96 -1.86 29.86
N ALA A 55 18.70 -0.55 29.90
CA ALA A 55 17.39 -0.01 30.24
C ALA A 55 16.31 -0.42 29.23
N LEU A 56 16.61 -0.39 27.93
CA LEU A 56 15.69 -0.84 26.87
C LEU A 56 15.47 -2.36 26.91
N ALA A 57 16.49 -3.14 27.25
CA ALA A 57 16.39 -4.58 27.42
C ALA A 57 15.53 -4.94 28.64
N GLU A 58 15.72 -4.24 29.76
CA GLU A 58 14.92 -4.41 30.97
C GLU A 58 13.47 -3.96 30.77
N GLU A 59 13.26 -2.83 30.10
CA GLU A 59 11.94 -2.37 29.68
C GLU A 59 11.25 -3.39 28.76
N SER A 60 11.99 -4.01 27.84
CA SER A 60 11.48 -5.08 26.96
C SER A 60 11.15 -6.36 27.73
N ARG A 61 11.95 -6.69 28.76
CA ARG A 61 11.73 -7.83 29.66
C ARG A 61 10.47 -7.63 30.51
N LEU A 62 10.30 -6.45 31.08
CA LEU A 62 9.13 -6.06 31.88
C LEU A 62 7.85 -5.94 31.04
N ARG A 63 7.96 -5.53 29.77
CA ARG A 63 6.83 -5.44 28.83
C ARG A 63 6.40 -6.78 28.24
N GLY A 64 7.13 -7.86 28.49
CA GLY A 64 6.81 -9.19 27.97
C GLY A 64 6.79 -9.25 26.44
N VAL A 65 7.72 -8.57 25.76
CA VAL A 65 7.76 -8.55 24.29
C VAL A 65 7.83 -9.99 23.77
N PRO A 66 6.84 -10.45 22.99
CA PRO A 66 6.86 -11.80 22.47
C PRO A 66 8.00 -11.92 21.46
N ALA A 67 8.91 -12.87 21.70
CA ALA A 67 10.02 -13.15 20.81
C ALA A 67 9.60 -14.19 19.76
N VAL A 68 10.02 -13.96 18.52
CA VAL A 68 9.90 -14.96 17.44
C VAL A 68 10.84 -16.10 17.78
N ARG A 69 10.27 -17.24 18.21
CA ARG A 69 11.02 -18.48 18.45
C ARG A 69 11.24 -19.20 17.12
N ARG A 70 12.24 -20.08 17.05
CA ARG A 70 12.40 -20.99 15.91
C ARG A 70 11.23 -21.97 15.93
N THR A 71 10.66 -22.22 14.76
CA THR A 71 9.62 -23.26 14.62
C THR A 71 10.27 -24.64 14.45
N ALA A 72 9.50 -25.71 14.65
CA ALA A 72 10.00 -27.08 14.49
C ALA A 72 10.49 -27.34 13.05
N GLU A 73 9.83 -26.72 12.08
CA GLU A 73 10.18 -26.78 10.65
C GLU A 73 11.50 -26.06 10.34
N GLU A 74 11.79 -24.94 11.02
CA GLU A 74 13.09 -24.27 10.90
C GLU A 74 14.22 -25.15 11.46
N GLU A 75 13.96 -25.83 12.57
CA GLU A 75 14.92 -26.74 13.20
C GLU A 75 15.15 -27.99 12.37
N ASP A 76 14.09 -28.55 11.78
CA ASP A 76 14.18 -29.71 10.90
C ASP A 76 14.97 -29.38 9.62
N PHE A 77 14.67 -28.26 8.96
CA PHE A 77 15.46 -27.79 7.80
C PHE A 77 16.94 -27.61 8.16
N THR A 78 17.23 -26.97 9.29
CA THR A 78 18.62 -26.77 9.75
C THR A 78 19.31 -28.11 9.99
N ARG A 79 18.61 -29.08 10.60
CA ARG A 79 19.13 -30.42 10.85
C ARG A 79 19.46 -31.16 9.56
N GLN A 80 18.58 -31.11 8.57
CA GLN A 80 18.80 -31.72 7.26
C GLN A 80 19.99 -31.05 6.53
N LEU A 81 20.10 -29.72 6.58
CA LEU A 81 21.23 -29.00 6.00
C LEU A 81 22.57 -29.35 6.68
N VAL A 82 22.60 -29.46 8.00
CA VAL A 82 23.79 -29.88 8.76
C VAL A 82 24.14 -31.33 8.50
N ALA A 83 23.15 -32.22 8.38
CA ALA A 83 23.38 -33.61 7.97
C ALA A 83 24.00 -33.68 6.57
N ALA A 84 23.52 -32.84 5.65
CA ALA A 84 24.07 -32.76 4.31
C ALA A 84 25.52 -32.24 4.31
N TRP A 85 25.80 -31.20 5.10
CA TRP A 85 27.14 -30.70 5.33
C TRP A 85 28.08 -31.76 5.92
N GLY A 86 27.57 -32.57 6.83
CA GLY A 86 28.29 -33.69 7.46
C GLY A 86 28.66 -34.79 6.48
N HIS A 87 27.75 -35.13 5.56
CA HIS A 87 27.98 -36.12 4.51
C HIS A 87 29.16 -35.72 3.59
N CYS A 88 29.29 -34.43 3.30
CA CYS A 88 30.40 -33.88 2.51
C CYS A 88 31.74 -33.78 3.29
N GLY A 89 31.90 -34.53 4.39
CA GLY A 89 33.13 -34.53 5.19
C GLY A 89 33.27 -33.34 6.15
N SER A 90 32.20 -32.58 6.39
CA SER A 90 32.20 -31.38 7.25
C SER A 90 33.29 -30.36 6.88
N PRO A 91 33.31 -29.83 5.64
CA PRO A 91 34.30 -28.85 5.22
C PRO A 91 34.18 -27.57 6.07
N SER A 92 35.28 -26.80 6.16
CA SER A 92 35.23 -25.50 6.82
C SER A 92 34.35 -24.53 6.02
N THR A 93 33.65 -23.62 6.71
CA THR A 93 32.83 -22.63 6.02
C THR A 93 33.67 -21.70 5.15
N GLU A 94 34.93 -21.43 5.50
CA GLU A 94 35.88 -20.71 4.65
C GLU A 94 36.25 -21.47 3.39
N GLN A 95 36.35 -22.80 3.44
CA GLN A 95 36.64 -23.61 2.25
C GLN A 95 35.51 -23.49 1.23
N VAL A 96 34.26 -23.68 1.66
CA VAL A 96 33.09 -23.59 0.78
C VAL A 96 32.85 -22.15 0.30
N ALA A 97 33.06 -21.15 1.16
CA ALA A 97 32.92 -19.73 0.81
C ALA A 97 33.87 -19.28 -0.32
N ARG A 98 34.99 -19.97 -0.56
CA ARG A 98 35.89 -19.66 -1.69
C ARG A 98 35.28 -20.03 -3.05
N HIS A 99 34.29 -20.91 -3.06
CA HIS A 99 33.69 -21.47 -4.27
C HIS A 99 32.26 -20.97 -4.52
N CYS A 100 31.76 -20.04 -3.72
CA CYS A 100 30.43 -19.43 -3.89
C CYS A 100 30.45 -17.95 -3.48
N ASP A 101 29.40 -17.19 -3.83
CA ASP A 101 29.24 -15.77 -3.46
C ASP A 101 28.72 -15.58 -2.02
N LEU A 102 29.06 -16.51 -1.11
CA LEU A 102 28.62 -16.49 0.28
C LEU A 102 29.82 -16.31 1.21
N SER A 103 29.69 -15.41 2.18
CA SER A 103 30.71 -15.28 3.23
C SER A 103 30.67 -16.46 4.21
N ALA A 104 31.81 -16.85 4.79
CA ALA A 104 31.87 -17.89 5.83
C ALA A 104 30.90 -17.60 6.99
N ARG A 105 30.77 -16.33 7.38
CA ARG A 105 29.81 -15.88 8.40
C ARG A 105 28.35 -16.13 8.00
N THR A 106 28.03 -16.02 6.72
CA THR A 106 26.69 -16.32 6.18
C THR A 106 26.42 -17.82 6.27
N LEU A 107 27.39 -18.65 5.88
CA LEU A 107 27.31 -20.11 5.97
C LEU A 107 27.16 -20.58 7.43
N ASP A 108 27.96 -20.03 8.35
CA ASP A 108 27.81 -20.30 9.79
C ASP A 108 26.41 -19.92 10.29
N SER A 109 25.84 -18.82 9.78
CA SER A 109 24.51 -18.37 10.17
C SER A 109 23.41 -19.33 9.68
N TYR A 110 23.62 -19.99 8.54
CA TYR A 110 22.73 -21.04 8.02
C TYR A 110 22.87 -22.34 8.82
N LEU A 111 24.09 -22.83 9.02
CA LEU A 111 24.36 -24.08 9.75
C LEU A 111 23.94 -24.03 11.22
N ASN A 112 24.03 -22.85 11.85
CA ASN A 112 23.56 -22.65 13.22
C ASN A 112 22.05 -22.32 13.31
N GLY A 113 21.33 -22.28 12.18
CA GLY A 113 19.90 -22.00 12.10
C GLY A 113 19.51 -20.58 12.54
N ARG A 114 20.44 -19.61 12.49
CA ARG A 114 20.14 -18.20 12.79
C ARG A 114 19.38 -17.53 11.65
N THR A 115 19.64 -17.97 10.43
CA THR A 115 18.97 -17.49 9.21
C THR A 115 18.64 -18.67 8.32
N ILE A 116 17.47 -18.61 7.68
CA ILE A 116 17.10 -19.53 6.61
C ILE A 116 17.50 -18.89 5.27
N PRO A 117 18.22 -19.62 4.40
CA PRO A 117 18.62 -19.12 3.08
C PRO A 117 17.41 -18.83 2.19
N THR A 118 17.63 -18.06 1.13
CA THR A 118 16.70 -18.05 -0.02
C THR A 118 17.00 -19.25 -0.91
N GLU A 119 16.08 -19.60 -1.80
CA GLU A 119 16.28 -20.66 -2.79
C GLU A 119 17.58 -20.42 -3.59
N GLU A 120 17.75 -19.24 -4.17
CA GLU A 120 18.97 -18.85 -4.89
C GLU A 120 20.25 -19.05 -4.05
N ARG A 121 20.23 -18.61 -2.78
CA ARG A 121 21.40 -18.69 -1.88
C ARG A 121 21.67 -20.12 -1.40
N LEU A 122 20.65 -20.97 -1.36
CA LEU A 122 20.80 -22.38 -1.03
C LEU A 122 21.43 -23.13 -2.22
N VAL A 123 20.99 -22.84 -3.45
CA VAL A 123 21.61 -23.38 -4.68
C VAL A 123 23.07 -22.96 -4.79
N GLU A 124 23.40 -21.70 -4.49
CA GLU A 124 24.78 -21.21 -4.44
C GLU A 124 25.63 -21.96 -3.39
N LEU A 125 25.07 -22.23 -2.21
CA LEU A 125 25.73 -23.01 -1.16
C LEU A 125 26.04 -24.43 -1.65
N PHE A 126 25.07 -25.11 -2.25
CA PHE A 126 25.25 -26.49 -2.74
C PHE A 126 26.22 -26.56 -3.93
N SER A 127 26.25 -25.52 -4.77
CA SER A 127 27.26 -25.37 -5.84
C SER A 127 28.68 -25.21 -5.27
N GLY A 128 28.81 -24.43 -4.18
CA GLY A 128 30.06 -24.28 -3.45
C GLY A 128 30.50 -25.58 -2.75
N LEU A 129 29.56 -26.31 -2.14
CA LEU A 129 29.81 -27.62 -1.53
C LEU A 129 30.28 -28.64 -2.57
N LEU A 130 29.62 -28.71 -3.72
CA LEU A 130 29.99 -29.58 -4.83
C LEU A 130 31.42 -29.32 -5.31
N SER A 131 31.80 -28.05 -5.37
CA SER A 131 33.16 -27.63 -5.76
C SER A 131 34.21 -27.96 -4.71
N ALA A 132 33.84 -27.89 -3.42
CA ALA A 132 34.73 -28.18 -2.30
C ALA A 132 34.85 -29.70 -2.01
N TRP A 133 33.83 -30.48 -2.37
CA TRP A 133 33.76 -31.93 -2.17
C TRP A 133 33.09 -32.61 -3.38
N PRO A 134 33.88 -33.07 -4.36
CA PRO A 134 33.36 -33.60 -5.62
C PRO A 134 33.08 -35.11 -5.62
N ASP A 135 33.18 -35.79 -4.47
CA ASP A 135 33.18 -37.26 -4.41
C ASP A 135 31.81 -37.91 -4.76
N ASP A 136 30.68 -37.27 -4.41
CA ASP A 136 29.33 -37.71 -4.81
C ASP A 136 28.46 -36.58 -5.37
N PRO A 137 28.65 -36.20 -6.64
CA PRO A 137 27.95 -35.08 -7.26
C PRO A 137 26.45 -35.34 -7.43
N SER A 138 26.07 -36.60 -7.63
CA SER A 138 24.69 -37.01 -7.88
C SER A 138 23.83 -36.88 -6.62
N TRP A 139 24.38 -37.31 -5.47
CA TRP A 139 23.74 -37.19 -4.18
C TRP A 139 23.61 -35.72 -3.73
N ILE A 140 24.66 -34.90 -3.95
CA ILE A 140 24.63 -33.47 -3.63
C ILE A 140 23.52 -32.77 -4.41
N SER A 141 23.41 -33.01 -5.72
CA SER A 141 22.37 -32.40 -6.56
C SER A 141 20.97 -32.83 -6.10
N SER A 142 20.74 -34.13 -5.87
CA SER A 142 19.45 -34.63 -5.40
C SER A 142 19.07 -34.08 -4.02
N THR A 143 20.05 -33.92 -3.13
CA THR A 143 19.85 -33.35 -1.79
C THR A 143 19.54 -31.86 -1.86
N CYS A 144 20.21 -31.13 -2.77
CA CYS A 144 19.91 -29.74 -3.06
C CYS A 144 18.46 -29.57 -3.54
N ASP A 145 18.01 -30.36 -4.50
CA ASP A 145 16.64 -30.29 -5.04
C ASP A 145 15.58 -30.56 -3.95
N SER A 146 15.82 -31.58 -3.12
CA SER A 146 14.93 -31.91 -1.99
C SER A 146 14.86 -30.79 -0.96
N LEU A 147 15.99 -30.14 -0.65
CA LEU A 147 16.04 -29.06 0.34
C LEU A 147 15.48 -27.74 -0.21
N VAL A 148 15.78 -27.41 -1.46
CA VAL A 148 15.29 -26.19 -2.14
C VAL A 148 13.78 -26.22 -2.32
N GLY A 149 13.22 -27.40 -2.64
CA GLY A 149 11.79 -27.58 -2.84
C GLY A 149 10.98 -27.53 -1.54
N GLU A 150 10.51 -28.69 -1.10
CA GLU A 150 9.51 -28.79 -0.03
C GLU A 150 10.05 -28.31 1.33
N ALA A 151 11.25 -28.73 1.72
CA ALA A 151 11.79 -28.43 3.05
C ALA A 151 12.01 -26.93 3.28
N LEU A 152 12.59 -26.22 2.31
CA LEU A 152 12.77 -24.77 2.39
C LEU A 152 11.43 -24.02 2.37
N PHE A 153 10.49 -24.45 1.54
CA PHE A 153 9.15 -23.84 1.47
C PHE A 153 8.41 -23.95 2.81
N VAL A 154 8.41 -25.15 3.41
CA VAL A 154 7.76 -25.41 4.70
C VAL A 154 8.40 -24.59 5.82
N ALA A 155 9.73 -24.59 5.93
CA ALA A 155 10.44 -23.84 6.97
C ALA A 155 10.26 -22.31 6.83
N ARG A 156 10.27 -21.76 5.61
CA ARG A 156 10.04 -20.33 5.38
C ARG A 156 8.59 -19.92 5.63
N SER A 157 7.63 -20.79 5.30
CA SER A 157 6.20 -20.55 5.56
C SER A 157 5.91 -20.55 7.06
N ALA A 158 6.39 -21.54 7.81
CA ALA A 158 6.26 -21.61 9.26
C ALA A 158 6.88 -20.38 9.95
N ARG A 159 8.09 -19.96 9.54
CA ARG A 159 8.72 -18.74 10.04
C ARG A 159 7.91 -17.48 9.77
N LYS A 160 7.26 -17.38 8.61
CA LYS A 160 6.40 -16.25 8.24
C LYS A 160 5.16 -16.20 9.12
N GLU A 161 4.54 -17.35 9.37
CA GLU A 161 3.38 -17.49 10.26
C GLU A 161 3.73 -17.17 11.71
N GLU A 162 4.84 -17.68 12.24
CA GLU A 162 5.28 -17.40 13.61
C GLU A 162 5.58 -15.91 13.82
N LYS A 163 6.21 -15.25 12.82
CA LYS A 163 6.37 -13.78 12.83
C LYS A 163 5.03 -13.05 12.84
N ALA A 164 4.05 -13.52 12.08
CA ALA A 164 2.71 -12.93 12.06
C ALA A 164 1.99 -13.13 13.41
N ARG A 165 2.11 -14.32 14.01
CA ARG A 165 1.56 -14.65 15.33
C ARG A 165 2.17 -13.78 16.43
N VAL A 166 3.49 -13.67 16.48
CA VAL A 166 4.21 -12.83 17.44
C VAL A 166 3.86 -11.35 17.25
N LYS A 167 3.75 -10.88 16.00
CA LYS A 167 3.28 -9.51 15.73
C LYS A 167 1.85 -9.28 16.22
N GLY A 168 0.96 -10.26 16.04
CA GLY A 168 -0.40 -10.23 16.58
C GLY A 168 -0.42 -10.20 18.11
N LEU A 169 0.41 -11.02 18.76
CA LEU A 169 0.54 -11.07 20.21
C LEU A 169 1.15 -9.78 20.77
N ALA A 170 2.14 -9.21 20.09
CA ALA A 170 2.72 -7.91 20.46
C ALA A 170 1.69 -6.79 20.36
N LEU A 171 0.82 -6.80 19.35
CA LEU A 171 -0.29 -5.85 19.23
C LEU A 171 -1.35 -6.01 20.33
N ALA A 172 -1.51 -7.23 20.86
CA ALA A 172 -2.51 -7.55 21.88
C ALA A 172 -2.03 -7.29 23.32
N LEU A 173 -0.72 -7.14 23.55
CA LEU A 173 -0.17 -6.90 24.89
C LEU A 173 -0.26 -5.41 25.30
N PRO A 174 -0.66 -5.09 26.55
CA PRO A 174 -0.86 -3.72 27.02
C PRO A 174 0.36 -2.79 26.91
N GLY A 175 1.58 -3.33 26.73
CA GLY A 175 2.83 -2.59 26.53
C GLY A 175 3.47 -2.74 25.14
N GLY A 176 2.85 -3.48 24.21
CA GLY A 176 3.26 -3.53 22.80
C GLY A 176 2.68 -2.38 21.98
N GLN A 177 1.83 -1.56 22.61
CA GLN A 177 1.62 -0.18 22.23
C GLN A 177 2.93 0.57 22.50
N ASN A 178 3.66 0.91 21.44
CA ASN A 178 4.86 1.75 21.52
C ASN A 178 4.60 2.91 22.49
N GLY A 179 5.38 2.99 23.56
CA GLY A 179 5.27 4.02 24.58
C GLY A 179 5.20 5.42 23.94
N ALA A 180 4.15 6.16 24.31
CA ALA A 180 4.01 7.60 24.20
C ALA A 180 4.67 8.25 22.96
N ARG A 181 4.20 7.89 21.77
CA ARG A 181 4.00 8.90 20.72
C ARG A 181 2.55 9.30 20.83
N GLN A 182 2.30 10.58 21.13
CA GLN A 182 0.97 11.20 21.10
C GLN A 182 0.08 10.48 20.09
N GLU A 183 -1.01 9.91 20.59
CA GLU A 183 -2.01 9.23 19.79
C GLU A 183 -2.57 10.23 18.78
N PHE A 184 -1.93 10.32 17.62
CA PHE A 184 -2.58 10.84 16.44
C PHE A 184 -3.66 9.81 16.12
N HIS A 185 -4.90 10.16 16.46
CA HIS A 185 -6.15 9.54 16.02
C HIS A 185 -5.99 8.91 14.63
N ASP A 186 -6.64 7.76 14.41
CA ASP A 186 -6.62 6.97 13.17
C ASP A 186 -6.14 7.78 11.96
N ARG A 187 -4.95 7.45 11.45
CA ARG A 187 -4.13 8.33 10.57
C ARG A 187 -4.82 8.80 9.27
N ILE A 188 -5.98 8.24 8.97
CA ILE A 188 -6.87 8.51 7.84
C ILE A 188 -8.08 9.30 8.34
N GLY A 189 -8.39 10.44 7.72
CA GLY A 189 -9.51 11.29 8.13
C GLY A 189 -9.06 12.58 8.82
N GLU A 190 -9.92 13.11 9.69
CA GLU A 190 -9.73 14.41 10.31
C GLU A 190 -8.61 14.39 11.37
N ILE A 191 -8.03 15.57 11.63
CA ILE A 191 -7.09 15.76 12.73
C ILE A 191 -7.77 16.60 13.82
N PRO A 192 -7.86 16.10 15.07
CA PRO A 192 -8.43 16.89 16.16
C PRO A 192 -7.75 18.25 16.31
N GLY A 193 -8.56 19.30 16.42
CA GLY A 193 -8.07 20.68 16.57
C GLY A 193 -7.58 21.34 15.29
N VAL A 194 -7.70 20.69 14.12
CA VAL A 194 -7.37 21.29 12.83
C VAL A 194 -8.65 21.56 12.02
N GLN A 195 -8.84 22.80 11.59
CA GLN A 195 -10.03 23.24 10.86
C GLN A 195 -9.74 23.44 9.37
N ILE A 196 -10.76 23.24 8.53
CA ILE A 196 -10.70 23.58 7.11
C ILE A 196 -10.42 25.09 6.98
N GLY A 197 -9.48 25.45 6.12
CA GLY A 197 -9.01 26.82 5.94
C GLY A 197 -7.81 27.19 6.81
N GLN A 198 -7.43 26.36 7.79
CA GLN A 198 -6.28 26.64 8.65
C GLN A 198 -4.97 26.75 7.86
N LEU A 199 -4.21 27.80 8.15
CA LEU A 199 -2.93 28.11 7.54
C LEU A 199 -1.75 27.55 8.36
N PHE A 200 -0.72 27.13 7.65
CA PHE A 200 0.53 26.62 8.21
C PHE A 200 1.71 27.30 7.52
N GLU A 201 2.65 27.84 8.32
CA GLU A 201 3.81 28.59 7.82
C GLU A 201 4.88 27.72 7.15
N SER A 202 4.85 26.39 7.36
CA SER A 202 5.86 25.49 6.82
C SER A 202 5.39 24.04 6.77
N ARG A 203 6.09 23.21 5.98
CA ARG A 203 5.93 21.75 6.02
C ARG A 203 6.26 21.15 7.38
N VAL A 204 7.14 21.79 8.16
CA VAL A 204 7.43 21.38 9.54
C VAL A 204 6.19 21.60 10.42
N ALA A 205 5.48 22.71 10.26
CA ALA A 205 4.22 22.97 10.97
C ALA A 205 3.13 21.96 10.57
N LEU A 206 2.98 21.64 9.28
CA LEU A 206 2.06 20.59 8.81
C LEU A 206 2.36 19.21 9.44
N ALA A 207 3.64 18.86 9.52
CA ALA A 207 4.06 17.57 10.06
C ALA A 207 3.86 17.47 11.57
N ARG A 208 4.15 18.55 12.31
CA ARG A 208 3.89 18.64 13.76
C ARG A 208 2.39 18.58 14.07
N ALA A 209 1.57 19.22 13.25
CA ALA A 209 0.12 19.16 13.36
C ALA A 209 -0.48 17.81 12.91
N GLY A 210 0.30 16.92 12.30
CA GLY A 210 -0.19 15.63 11.81
C GLY A 210 -0.99 15.69 10.51
N VAL A 211 -1.19 16.88 9.94
CA VAL A 211 -1.97 17.10 8.70
C VAL A 211 -1.27 16.47 7.50
N HIS A 212 0.01 16.77 7.28
CA HIS A 212 0.86 16.15 6.26
C HIS A 212 2.27 15.94 6.81
N ARG A 213 2.67 14.68 7.03
CA ARG A 213 3.84 14.33 7.85
C ARG A 213 5.15 14.29 7.06
N GLN A 214 5.07 14.18 5.74
CA GLN A 214 6.26 14.11 4.89
C GLN A 214 6.90 15.49 4.71
N MET A 215 8.15 15.62 5.16
CA MET A 215 8.96 16.82 4.91
C MET A 215 9.32 16.99 3.43
N GLN A 216 9.41 15.87 2.70
CA GLN A 216 9.66 15.79 1.27
C GLN A 216 8.65 14.84 0.63
N GLY A 217 8.07 15.22 -0.50
CA GLY A 217 7.03 14.45 -1.18
C GLY A 217 5.63 15.04 -1.01
N SER A 218 4.78 14.77 -2.01
CA SER A 218 3.41 15.28 -2.09
C SER A 218 2.37 14.28 -1.56
N ILE A 219 2.72 13.02 -1.29
CA ILE A 219 1.78 11.98 -0.84
C ILE A 219 2.27 11.32 0.46
N THR A 220 1.51 11.47 1.55
CA THR A 220 1.74 10.72 2.79
C THR A 220 0.79 9.53 2.84
N GLY A 221 1.30 8.31 3.00
CA GLY A 221 0.46 7.11 3.04
C GLY A 221 1.23 5.80 3.12
N THR A 222 0.51 4.69 3.24
CA THR A 222 1.07 3.33 3.18
C THR A 222 0.24 2.44 2.26
N SER A 223 0.88 1.45 1.63
CA SER A 223 0.19 0.47 0.77
C SER A 223 -0.75 -0.47 1.52
N GLN A 224 -0.73 -0.48 2.86
CA GLN A 224 -1.61 -1.33 3.68
C GLN A 224 -2.87 -0.59 4.15
N ARG A 225 -2.80 0.74 4.34
CA ARG A 225 -3.87 1.53 4.94
C ARG A 225 -4.48 2.57 4.02
N GLY A 226 -3.79 2.93 2.93
CA GLY A 226 -4.18 4.04 2.07
C GLY A 226 -3.37 5.31 2.30
N ALA A 227 -3.70 6.33 1.50
CA ALA A 227 -3.16 7.68 1.59
C ALA A 227 -3.82 8.46 2.72
N GLU A 228 -3.00 9.08 3.56
CA GLU A 228 -3.39 9.94 4.67
C GLU A 228 -3.64 11.38 4.19
N SER A 229 -2.73 11.90 3.38
CA SER A 229 -2.79 13.28 2.89
C SER A 229 -2.04 13.47 1.58
N ILE A 230 -2.50 14.44 0.80
CA ILE A 230 -1.79 14.97 -0.37
C ILE A 230 -1.53 16.47 -0.22
N LEU A 231 -0.43 16.92 -0.81
CA LEU A 231 -0.02 18.31 -0.84
C LEU A 231 0.12 18.78 -2.29
N LEU A 232 -0.70 19.74 -2.67
CA LEU A 232 -0.70 20.41 -3.97
C LEU A 232 0.30 21.58 -3.93
N SER A 233 1.44 21.41 -4.61
CA SER A 233 2.46 22.46 -4.75
C SER A 233 2.24 23.20 -6.07
N GLY A 234 2.34 24.53 -6.06
CA GLY A 234 1.96 25.40 -7.20
C GLY A 234 2.72 25.17 -8.51
N ASP A 235 3.81 24.40 -8.48
CA ASP A 235 4.71 24.25 -9.63
C ASP A 235 4.55 22.89 -10.35
N ASP A 236 3.62 22.01 -9.95
CA ASP A 236 3.58 20.64 -10.48
C ASP A 236 2.16 20.07 -10.72
N ALA A 237 1.80 19.99 -12.01
CA ALA A 237 1.02 18.92 -12.64
C ALA A 237 -0.29 18.46 -11.96
N ALA A 238 -1.02 19.34 -11.30
CA ALA A 238 -2.38 19.07 -10.86
C ALA A 238 -3.36 20.03 -11.53
N GLU A 239 -4.38 19.50 -12.18
CA GLU A 239 -5.52 20.29 -12.65
C GLU A 239 -6.48 20.42 -11.46
N ASP A 240 -6.44 21.57 -10.81
CA ASP A 240 -7.20 21.86 -9.61
C ASP A 240 -8.46 22.69 -9.95
N TYR A 241 -9.62 22.05 -9.85
CA TYR A 241 -10.94 22.65 -10.05
C TYR A 241 -11.64 22.96 -8.72
N GLY A 242 -10.89 23.07 -7.62
CA GLY A 242 -11.41 23.28 -6.28
C GLY A 242 -11.96 21.98 -5.68
N ASP A 243 -13.20 21.63 -5.98
CA ASP A 243 -13.86 20.44 -5.44
C ASP A 243 -13.47 19.15 -6.18
N SER A 244 -12.81 19.26 -7.33
CA SER A 244 -12.28 18.14 -8.10
C SER A 244 -10.84 18.42 -8.48
N ILE A 245 -9.96 17.45 -8.30
CA ILE A 245 -8.53 17.57 -8.56
C ILE A 245 -8.10 16.38 -9.42
N ILE A 246 -7.42 16.65 -10.54
CA ILE A 246 -6.66 15.61 -11.25
C ILE A 246 -5.22 15.70 -10.76
N PHE A 247 -4.85 14.79 -9.87
CA PHE A 247 -3.56 14.77 -9.21
C PHE A 247 -2.58 13.84 -9.93
N THR A 248 -1.37 14.32 -10.21
CA THR A 248 -0.31 13.48 -10.78
C THR A 248 0.51 12.81 -9.67
N GLY A 249 0.70 11.50 -9.81
CA GLY A 249 1.47 10.66 -8.90
C GLY A 249 2.95 11.04 -8.80
N GLN A 250 3.64 10.43 -7.84
CA GLN A 250 5.06 10.70 -7.60
C GLN A 250 5.98 9.69 -8.28
N GLY A 251 7.23 10.11 -8.55
CA GLY A 251 8.27 9.27 -9.14
C GLY A 251 8.54 9.61 -10.60
N GLY A 252 9.46 8.88 -11.23
CA GLY A 252 9.82 9.08 -12.64
C GLY A 252 10.74 10.28 -12.91
N ARG A 253 10.86 11.23 -11.98
CA ARG A 253 11.69 12.43 -12.13
C ARG A 253 13.17 12.19 -11.86
N SER A 254 14.02 12.80 -12.69
CA SER A 254 15.47 12.86 -12.52
C SER A 254 15.83 13.75 -11.32
N ALA A 255 16.74 13.28 -10.47
CA ALA A 255 17.26 14.06 -9.35
C ALA A 255 18.07 15.29 -9.79
N THR A 256 18.55 15.30 -11.04
CA THR A 256 19.40 16.35 -11.60
C THR A 256 18.61 17.39 -12.38
N THR A 257 17.62 16.95 -13.17
CA THR A 257 16.87 17.85 -14.07
C THR A 257 15.45 18.14 -13.60
N GLY A 258 14.93 17.41 -12.61
CA GLY A 258 13.53 17.54 -12.15
C GLY A 258 12.48 17.04 -13.15
N GLN A 259 12.86 16.86 -14.41
CA GLN A 259 12.01 16.36 -15.49
C GLN A 259 11.78 14.85 -15.37
N LEU A 260 10.66 14.39 -15.92
CA LEU A 260 10.36 12.97 -16.02
C LEU A 260 11.33 12.31 -17.01
N GLY A 261 11.94 11.20 -16.61
CA GLY A 261 12.90 10.46 -17.43
C GLY A 261 12.77 8.94 -17.31
N ARG A 262 11.70 8.46 -16.67
CA ARG A 262 11.30 7.04 -16.59
C ARG A 262 9.86 6.91 -16.13
N ASP A 263 9.27 5.75 -16.42
CA ASP A 263 7.93 5.39 -15.95
C ASP A 263 7.77 5.52 -14.43
N GLN A 264 6.65 6.11 -14.03
CA GLN A 264 6.14 5.99 -12.68
C GLN A 264 5.66 4.56 -12.40
N GLN A 265 5.88 4.13 -11.16
CA GLN A 265 5.44 2.84 -10.65
C GLN A 265 4.27 3.04 -9.70
N LEU A 266 3.34 2.07 -9.68
CA LEU A 266 2.26 2.02 -8.69
C LEU A 266 2.81 1.50 -7.35
N ALA A 267 3.74 2.25 -6.75
CA ALA A 267 4.45 1.89 -5.53
C ALA A 267 4.51 3.08 -4.57
N LYS A 268 4.77 2.81 -3.28
CA LYS A 268 4.86 3.83 -2.22
C LYS A 268 3.61 4.73 -2.19
N GLY A 269 3.76 6.05 -2.35
CA GLY A 269 2.64 7.01 -2.36
C GLY A 269 1.56 6.68 -3.40
N ASN A 270 1.97 6.29 -4.61
CA ASN A 270 1.03 5.92 -5.68
C ASN A 270 0.18 4.71 -5.28
N SER A 271 0.80 3.67 -4.72
CA SER A 271 0.06 2.51 -4.19
C SER A 271 -0.88 2.88 -3.04
N SER A 272 -0.53 3.88 -2.23
CA SER A 272 -1.40 4.31 -1.13
C SER A 272 -2.64 5.06 -1.62
N LEU A 273 -2.53 5.86 -2.69
CA LEU A 273 -3.69 6.51 -3.31
C LEU A 273 -4.59 5.50 -4.02
N ALA A 274 -4.02 4.49 -4.69
CA ALA A 274 -4.81 3.40 -5.27
C ALA A 274 -5.58 2.60 -4.20
N VAL A 275 -4.97 2.36 -3.04
CA VAL A 275 -5.65 1.75 -1.89
C VAL A 275 -6.74 2.67 -1.34
N SER A 276 -6.53 3.98 -1.29
CA SER A 276 -7.59 4.94 -0.92
C SER A 276 -8.75 4.98 -1.92
N ALA A 277 -8.48 4.79 -3.22
CA ALA A 277 -9.53 4.65 -4.23
C ALA A 277 -10.38 3.40 -3.97
N ALA A 278 -9.72 2.26 -3.73
CA ALA A 278 -10.39 0.99 -3.46
C ALA A 278 -11.19 1.00 -2.14
N SER A 279 -10.61 1.56 -1.07
CA SER A 279 -11.22 1.62 0.26
C SER A 279 -12.19 2.78 0.45
N ARG A 280 -12.21 3.74 -0.48
CA ARG A 280 -12.89 5.04 -0.34
C ARG A 280 -12.48 5.83 0.91
N ALA A 281 -11.26 5.56 1.40
CA ALA A 281 -10.70 6.24 2.54
C ALA A 281 -10.58 7.76 2.27
N PRO A 282 -10.95 8.62 3.23
CA PRO A 282 -10.78 10.06 3.08
C PRO A 282 -9.30 10.45 3.07
N VAL A 283 -8.93 11.35 2.18
CA VAL A 283 -7.58 11.87 2.00
C VAL A 283 -7.59 13.36 2.31
N ARG A 284 -6.74 13.81 3.23
CA ARG A 284 -6.58 15.24 3.54
C ARG A 284 -5.90 15.95 2.38
N VAL A 285 -6.45 17.08 1.94
CA VAL A 285 -5.83 17.91 0.90
C VAL A 285 -5.23 19.16 1.53
N VAL A 286 -3.98 19.44 1.18
CA VAL A 286 -3.26 20.66 1.57
C VAL A 286 -2.87 21.40 0.31
N ARG A 287 -3.21 22.69 0.22
CA ARG A 287 -2.85 23.57 -0.90
C ARG A 287 -1.76 24.55 -0.50
N THR A 288 -0.81 24.81 -1.38
CA THR A 288 0.11 25.94 -1.21
C THR A 288 -0.61 27.24 -1.59
N ILE A 289 -0.56 28.25 -0.71
CA ILE A 289 -1.06 29.60 -0.95
C ILE A 289 0.15 30.54 -1.00
N ALA A 290 0.25 31.29 -2.09
CA ALA A 290 1.32 32.20 -2.49
C ALA A 290 2.56 31.53 -3.13
N ALA A 291 2.79 31.86 -4.40
CA ALA A 291 4.04 31.63 -5.12
C ALA A 291 5.04 32.75 -4.72
N GLY A 292 5.98 32.42 -3.83
CA GLY A 292 6.98 33.33 -3.30
C GLY A 292 7.81 32.67 -2.18
N ALA A 293 8.99 33.21 -1.88
CA ALA A 293 10.01 32.62 -1.00
C ALA A 293 9.53 32.42 0.44
N GLY A 294 8.76 31.35 0.67
CA GLY A 294 8.20 30.98 1.97
C GLY A 294 6.86 30.24 1.95
N GLY A 295 6.19 30.12 0.78
CA GLY A 295 4.89 29.46 0.53
C GLY A 295 4.13 28.92 1.75
N ARG A 296 3.01 29.55 2.11
CA ARG A 296 2.13 29.10 3.20
C ARG A 296 1.27 27.93 2.73
N PHE A 297 0.82 27.08 3.63
CA PHE A 297 -0.01 25.92 3.31
C PHE A 297 -1.39 26.05 3.95
N ARG A 298 -2.46 25.73 3.23
CA ARG A 298 -3.84 25.70 3.73
C ARG A 298 -4.36 24.28 3.71
N TYR A 299 -4.98 23.86 4.80
CA TYR A 299 -5.72 22.59 4.84
C TYR A 299 -7.12 22.78 4.27
N ASP A 300 -7.47 22.06 3.20
CA ASP A 300 -8.72 22.26 2.46
C ASP A 300 -9.75 21.15 2.70
N GLY A 301 -9.51 20.33 3.72
CA GLY A 301 -10.45 19.30 4.17
C GLY A 301 -10.22 17.93 3.56
N LEU A 302 -11.27 17.11 3.63
CA LEU A 302 -11.25 15.71 3.22
C LEU A 302 -11.80 15.51 1.81
N TYR A 303 -11.06 14.73 1.04
CA TYR A 303 -11.38 14.35 -0.33
C TYR A 303 -11.40 12.83 -0.45
N ARG A 304 -11.92 12.33 -1.56
CA ARG A 304 -11.96 10.91 -1.90
C ARG A 304 -11.32 10.71 -3.26
N VAL A 305 -10.48 9.71 -3.38
CA VAL A 305 -9.99 9.26 -4.68
C VAL A 305 -11.15 8.52 -5.36
N GLU A 306 -11.70 9.12 -6.41
CA GLU A 306 -12.82 8.55 -7.17
C GLU A 306 -12.34 7.56 -8.21
N ASP A 307 -11.19 7.86 -8.84
CA ASP A 307 -10.63 7.05 -9.91
C ASP A 307 -9.11 7.26 -10.03
N TYR A 308 -8.42 6.35 -10.70
CA TYR A 308 -7.02 6.50 -11.08
C TYR A 308 -6.70 5.74 -12.37
N TRP A 309 -5.84 6.31 -13.20
CA TRP A 309 -5.39 5.72 -14.46
C TRP A 309 -3.91 6.02 -14.68
N SER A 310 -3.34 5.42 -15.72
CA SER A 310 -2.01 5.79 -16.19
C SER A 310 -2.07 6.29 -17.62
N GLU A 311 -1.28 7.29 -17.93
CA GLU A 311 -1.12 7.85 -19.29
C GLU A 311 0.37 8.06 -19.58
N SER A 312 0.73 8.26 -20.85
CA SER A 312 2.09 8.65 -21.21
C SER A 312 2.19 10.17 -21.19
N ASP A 313 3.28 10.70 -20.62
CA ASP A 313 3.63 12.11 -20.76
C ASP A 313 4.15 12.42 -22.17
N ASP A 314 4.46 13.70 -22.44
CA ASP A 314 5.01 14.15 -23.72
C ASP A 314 6.35 13.47 -24.08
N GLY A 315 7.06 12.93 -23.08
CA GLY A 315 8.28 12.14 -23.24
C GLY A 315 8.05 10.64 -23.42
N GLY A 316 6.79 10.18 -23.49
CA GLY A 316 6.43 8.77 -23.64
C GLY A 316 6.49 7.93 -22.37
N HIS A 317 6.78 8.54 -21.22
CA HIS A 317 6.89 7.83 -19.94
C HIS A 317 5.55 7.75 -19.24
N ARG A 318 5.26 6.61 -18.62
CA ARG A 318 4.02 6.40 -17.88
C ARG A 318 3.95 7.31 -16.64
N VAL A 319 2.88 8.08 -16.49
CA VAL A 319 2.49 8.80 -15.27
C VAL A 319 1.19 8.24 -14.72
N TRP A 320 1.04 8.26 -13.39
CA TRP A 320 -0.23 7.89 -12.74
C TRP A 320 -1.04 9.15 -12.44
N ARG A 321 -2.30 9.16 -12.83
CA ARG A 321 -3.27 10.22 -12.54
C ARG A 321 -4.33 9.72 -11.58
N TYR A 322 -4.80 10.60 -10.71
CA TYR A 322 -5.82 10.32 -9.72
C TYR A 322 -6.88 11.40 -9.78
N ARG A 323 -8.15 11.03 -9.96
CA ARG A 323 -9.28 11.93 -9.80
C ARG A 323 -9.69 11.94 -8.34
N ILE A 324 -9.62 13.11 -7.71
CA ILE A 324 -9.81 13.28 -6.27
C ILE A 324 -10.88 14.35 -6.06
N ALA A 325 -12.03 13.97 -5.49
CA ALA A 325 -13.17 14.85 -5.30
C ALA A 325 -13.43 15.14 -3.82
N ARG A 326 -13.84 16.37 -3.51
CA ARG A 326 -14.14 16.82 -2.14
C ARG A 326 -15.31 16.02 -1.59
N ILE A 327 -15.24 15.63 -0.32
CA ILE A 327 -16.35 14.97 0.36
C ILE A 327 -17.30 16.07 0.89
N PRO A 328 -18.55 16.17 0.40
CA PRO A 328 -19.51 17.16 0.90
C PRO A 328 -19.89 16.86 2.35
N GLY A 329 -20.05 17.89 3.18
CA GLY A 329 -20.50 17.75 4.57
C GLY A 329 -19.46 17.27 5.59
N ALA A 330 -18.22 16.99 5.17
CA ALA A 330 -17.10 16.85 6.10
C ALA A 330 -16.71 18.24 6.64
N ASN A 331 -17.31 18.63 7.77
CA ASN A 331 -17.14 19.91 8.48
C ASN A 331 -17.48 21.18 7.69
N GLU A 332 -18.74 21.35 7.31
CA GLU A 332 -19.37 22.68 7.26
C GLU A 332 -19.75 23.13 8.69
N GLY A 333 -18.75 23.25 9.56
CA GLY A 333 -18.89 23.93 10.85
C GLY A 333 -18.70 25.43 10.63
N LYS A 334 -19.69 26.23 11.05
CA LYS A 334 -19.77 27.70 10.95
C LYS A 334 -18.39 28.38 10.96
N PRO A 335 -18.10 29.32 10.03
CA PRO A 335 -16.97 30.22 10.21
C PRO A 335 -17.17 31.00 11.51
N ALA A 336 -16.19 30.89 12.41
CA ALA A 336 -16.07 31.86 13.49
C ALA A 336 -15.80 33.22 12.85
N ALA A 337 -16.61 34.21 13.26
CA ALA A 337 -16.59 35.56 12.75
C ALA A 337 -15.18 36.15 12.70
N LEU A 338 -14.80 36.65 11.54
CA LEU A 338 -13.95 37.83 11.44
C LEU A 338 -14.69 38.78 10.49
N GLU A 339 -15.24 39.81 11.13
CA GLU A 339 -15.83 40.98 10.50
C GLU A 339 -14.75 41.76 9.72
N ASP A 340 -15.24 42.47 8.72
CA ASP A 340 -14.64 43.62 8.04
C ASP A 340 -13.51 43.41 7.01
N ALA A 341 -13.91 43.29 5.74
CA ALA A 341 -13.40 44.16 4.66
C ALA A 341 -14.34 44.12 3.43
N GLU A 342 -15.32 45.04 3.44
CA GLU A 342 -15.86 45.74 2.26
C GLU A 342 -14.71 46.23 1.33
N ALA A 343 -14.81 46.43 0.01
CA ALA A 343 -15.89 46.49 -0.97
C ALA A 343 -15.28 46.53 -2.40
N LEU A 344 -16.18 46.57 -3.40
CA LEU A 344 -16.01 47.05 -4.81
C LEU A 344 -15.51 46.01 -5.84
N THR A 345 -16.15 45.75 -6.99
CA THR A 345 -17.36 46.30 -7.65
C THR A 345 -17.81 45.37 -8.79
N GLU A 346 -19.13 45.27 -8.93
CA GLU A 346 -19.99 45.18 -10.13
C GLU A 346 -19.41 44.77 -11.51
N LYS A 347 -20.10 43.79 -12.14
CA LYS A 347 -20.95 44.08 -13.31
C LYS A 347 -22.02 42.99 -13.52
N ALA A 348 -23.28 43.40 -13.38
CA ALA A 348 -24.49 42.73 -13.87
C ALA A 348 -24.67 43.04 -15.38
N TYR A 349 -25.52 42.45 -16.23
CA TYR A 349 -26.88 41.85 -16.25
C TYR A 349 -27.00 41.15 -17.66
N PRO A 350 -28.15 40.61 -18.20
CA PRO A 350 -29.54 40.66 -17.73
C PRO A 350 -30.35 39.35 -17.80
N GLU A 351 -31.46 39.35 -17.06
CA GLU A 351 -32.64 38.51 -17.28
C GLU A 351 -33.50 39.08 -18.42
N PHE A 352 -34.03 38.21 -19.28
CA PHE A 352 -35.19 38.49 -20.15
C PHE A 352 -36.15 37.30 -20.08
N GLY A 353 -37.40 37.57 -19.71
CA GLY A 353 -38.49 36.61 -19.71
C GLY A 353 -39.24 36.54 -21.04
N GLY A 354 -39.89 35.40 -21.25
CA GLY A 354 -41.04 35.22 -22.14
C GLY A 354 -40.73 34.87 -23.61
N ASP A 355 -40.81 33.59 -23.97
CA ASP A 355 -41.86 33.09 -24.89
C ASP A 355 -41.67 31.60 -25.22
N GLY A 356 -42.80 30.92 -25.43
CA GLY A 356 -42.93 29.47 -25.38
C GLY A 356 -42.12 28.71 -26.43
N PHE A 357 -41.39 27.70 -25.95
CA PHE A 357 -41.14 26.48 -26.70
C PHE A 357 -41.33 25.28 -25.78
N SER A 358 -42.30 24.42 -26.11
CA SER A 358 -42.55 23.18 -25.38
C SER A 358 -41.41 22.20 -25.63
N VAL A 359 -40.35 22.28 -24.83
CA VAL A 359 -39.34 21.23 -24.77
C VAL A 359 -39.94 20.10 -23.93
N ARG A 360 -40.29 18.99 -24.59
CA ARG A 360 -40.63 17.74 -23.91
C ARG A 360 -39.51 17.45 -22.90
N ARG A 361 -39.80 17.58 -21.60
CA ARG A 361 -38.93 17.08 -20.54
C ARG A 361 -38.84 15.56 -20.68
N SER A 362 -37.88 15.06 -21.45
CA SER A 362 -37.35 13.73 -21.15
C SER A 362 -36.67 13.86 -19.81
N ARG A 363 -37.27 13.29 -18.77
CA ARG A 363 -36.64 13.13 -17.47
C ARG A 363 -35.33 12.37 -17.71
N PHE A 364 -34.20 13.05 -17.69
CA PHE A 364 -32.91 12.40 -17.53
C PHE A 364 -32.91 11.79 -16.13
N VAL A 365 -33.18 10.49 -16.08
CA VAL A 365 -33.06 9.68 -14.86
C VAL A 365 -31.56 9.48 -14.64
N GLY A 366 -31.00 10.16 -13.64
CA GLY A 366 -29.57 10.03 -13.31
C GLY A 366 -29.19 8.58 -12.96
N MET A 367 -27.92 8.22 -13.20
CA MET A 367 -27.36 6.87 -12.97
C MET A 367 -27.54 6.38 -11.51
N SER A 368 -27.77 7.30 -10.57
CA SER A 368 -28.12 7.01 -9.17
C SER A 368 -29.52 6.38 -9.00
N ALA A 369 -30.49 6.74 -9.84
CA ALA A 369 -31.83 6.17 -9.77
C ALA A 369 -31.89 4.75 -10.37
N VAL A 370 -31.09 4.48 -11.42
CA VAL A 370 -30.98 3.14 -12.01
C VAL A 370 -30.37 2.15 -11.03
N THR A 371 -29.33 2.58 -10.30
CA THR A 371 -28.66 1.73 -9.30
C THR A 371 -29.55 1.48 -8.08
N GLU A 372 -30.25 2.49 -7.59
CA GLU A 372 -31.18 2.35 -6.46
C GLU A 372 -32.37 1.44 -6.81
N ASP A 373 -32.93 1.56 -8.02
CA ASP A 373 -33.98 0.68 -8.51
C ASP A 373 -33.51 -0.79 -8.58
N LEU A 374 -32.28 -1.04 -9.03
CA LEU A 374 -31.72 -2.40 -9.10
C LEU A 374 -31.51 -3.01 -7.70
N LYS A 375 -31.04 -2.23 -6.73
CA LYS A 375 -30.91 -2.68 -5.35
C LYS A 375 -32.25 -3.11 -4.77
N LYS A 376 -33.29 -2.29 -4.96
CA LYS A 376 -34.66 -2.60 -4.53
C LYS A 376 -35.21 -3.81 -5.26
N LEU A 377 -35.01 -3.91 -6.56
CA LEU A 377 -35.49 -5.02 -7.38
C LEU A 377 -34.91 -6.38 -6.94
N HIS A 378 -33.69 -6.38 -6.41
CA HIS A 378 -33.03 -7.57 -5.87
C HIS A 378 -33.22 -7.78 -4.37
N ASP A 379 -34.02 -6.96 -3.68
CA ASP A 379 -34.16 -6.92 -2.23
C ASP A 379 -32.81 -6.80 -1.49
N HIS A 380 -31.86 -6.07 -2.08
CA HIS A 380 -30.50 -5.90 -1.57
C HIS A 380 -29.75 -7.22 -1.31
N MET A 381 -30.17 -8.30 -1.98
CA MET A 381 -29.50 -9.60 -1.93
C MET A 381 -28.46 -9.70 -3.03
N CYS A 382 -27.30 -10.27 -2.71
CA CYS A 382 -26.29 -10.59 -3.70
C CYS A 382 -26.82 -11.60 -4.73
N GLN A 383 -26.63 -11.33 -6.02
CA GLN A 383 -27.01 -12.23 -7.10
C GLN A 383 -26.14 -13.50 -7.20
N VAL A 384 -24.95 -13.50 -6.57
CA VAL A 384 -24.04 -14.66 -6.56
C VAL A 384 -24.34 -15.58 -5.37
N CYS A 385 -24.30 -15.07 -4.13
CA CYS A 385 -24.48 -15.91 -2.94
C CYS A 385 -25.84 -15.80 -2.25
N GLY A 386 -26.73 -14.91 -2.69
CA GLY A 386 -28.03 -14.70 -2.05
C GLY A 386 -28.00 -13.99 -0.70
N VAL A 387 -26.82 -13.70 -0.13
CA VAL A 387 -26.73 -13.03 1.18
C VAL A 387 -27.25 -11.60 1.09
N ARG A 388 -28.12 -11.23 2.03
CA ARG A 388 -28.53 -9.85 2.31
C ARG A 388 -27.74 -9.35 3.51
N ILE A 389 -26.88 -8.35 3.31
CA ILE A 389 -26.13 -7.73 4.40
C ILE A 389 -27.02 -6.64 5.01
N VAL A 390 -27.25 -6.70 6.31
CA VAL A 390 -28.02 -5.69 7.05
C VAL A 390 -27.11 -5.05 8.08
N GLY A 391 -26.95 -3.73 7.98
CA GLY A 391 -26.19 -2.93 8.94
C GLY A 391 -27.08 -1.94 9.68
N PRO A 392 -26.49 -1.14 10.60
CA PRO A 392 -27.20 -0.13 11.38
C PRO A 392 -27.92 0.93 10.53
N GLN A 393 -27.44 1.16 9.30
CA GLN A 393 -27.99 2.13 8.34
C GLN A 393 -28.92 1.49 7.31
N GLY A 394 -29.30 0.22 7.51
CA GLY A 394 -30.14 -0.55 6.58
C GLY A 394 -29.36 -1.56 5.73
N PRO A 395 -30.02 -2.14 4.71
CA PRO A 395 -29.43 -3.19 3.89
C PRO A 395 -28.34 -2.63 2.95
N TYR A 396 -27.24 -3.37 2.81
CA TYR A 396 -26.08 -2.96 2.04
C TYR A 396 -25.78 -3.92 0.90
N VAL A 397 -25.63 -3.38 -0.32
CA VAL A 397 -25.25 -4.10 -1.53
C VAL A 397 -24.63 -3.13 -2.55
N GLN A 398 -23.74 -3.62 -3.41
CA GLN A 398 -23.06 -2.85 -4.44
C GLN A 398 -23.59 -3.19 -5.84
N ILE A 399 -23.55 -2.24 -6.76
CA ILE A 399 -23.85 -2.48 -8.17
C ILE A 399 -22.54 -2.52 -8.95
N ALA A 400 -22.19 -3.71 -9.44
CA ALA A 400 -21.02 -3.94 -10.28
C ALA A 400 -21.39 -3.82 -11.76
N HIS A 401 -20.55 -3.18 -12.57
CA HIS A 401 -20.68 -3.29 -14.02
C HIS A 401 -20.02 -4.59 -14.48
N ILE A 402 -20.69 -5.34 -15.37
CA ILE A 402 -20.12 -6.56 -15.94
C ILE A 402 -19.00 -6.19 -16.92
N ARG A 403 -19.28 -5.23 -17.82
CA ARG A 403 -18.32 -4.57 -18.69
C ARG A 403 -18.16 -3.12 -18.23
N PRO A 404 -16.94 -2.68 -17.86
CA PRO A 404 -16.70 -1.29 -17.48
C PRO A 404 -17.14 -0.30 -18.57
N ILE A 405 -17.71 0.84 -18.15
CA ILE A 405 -18.23 1.87 -19.07
C ILE A 405 -17.10 2.43 -19.96
N GLY A 406 -15.89 2.58 -19.42
CA GLY A 406 -14.72 3.07 -20.16
C GLY A 406 -14.30 2.19 -21.35
N ASP A 407 -14.71 0.91 -21.36
CA ASP A 407 -14.40 -0.03 -22.43
C ASP A 407 -15.58 -0.21 -23.40
N GLY A 408 -16.49 0.76 -23.49
CA GLY A 408 -17.68 0.71 -24.36
C GLY A 408 -18.85 -0.09 -23.80
N GLY A 409 -18.86 -0.39 -22.49
CA GLY A 409 -20.00 -1.01 -21.81
C GLY A 409 -21.20 -0.07 -21.79
N ARG A 410 -22.37 -0.55 -22.23
CA ARG A 410 -23.61 0.25 -22.19
C ARG A 410 -24.05 0.45 -20.74
N SER A 411 -24.45 1.66 -20.36
CA SER A 411 -24.96 2.00 -19.01
C SER A 411 -26.38 1.47 -18.72
N GLY A 412 -26.77 0.38 -19.39
CA GLY A 412 -28.08 -0.26 -19.23
C GLY A 412 -28.09 -1.22 -18.05
N ARG A 413 -29.28 -1.45 -17.48
CA ARG A 413 -29.49 -2.38 -16.36
C ARG A 413 -28.89 -3.77 -16.61
N GLY A 414 -28.96 -4.27 -17.85
CA GLY A 414 -28.40 -5.59 -18.19
C GLY A 414 -26.88 -5.71 -18.10
N ASN A 415 -26.14 -4.61 -18.02
CA ASN A 415 -24.69 -4.59 -17.81
C ASN A 415 -24.33 -4.42 -16.31
N MET A 416 -25.29 -4.59 -15.40
CA MET A 416 -25.11 -4.36 -13.97
C MET A 416 -25.47 -5.62 -13.18
N LEU A 417 -24.78 -5.85 -12.06
CA LEU A 417 -25.06 -6.92 -11.11
C LEU A 417 -25.14 -6.38 -9.69
N CYS A 418 -26.12 -6.86 -8.92
CA CYS A 418 -26.29 -6.55 -7.51
C CYS A 418 -25.47 -7.54 -6.67
N LEU A 419 -24.33 -7.11 -6.11
CA LEU A 419 -23.33 -7.96 -5.48
C LEU A 419 -22.96 -7.51 -4.06
N CYS A 420 -22.58 -8.46 -3.20
CA CYS A 420 -21.91 -8.12 -1.94
C CYS A 420 -20.45 -7.72 -2.20
N PRO A 421 -19.77 -7.07 -1.23
CA PRO A 421 -18.38 -6.61 -1.41
C PRO A 421 -17.40 -7.67 -1.91
N ASN A 422 -17.50 -8.89 -1.37
CA ASN A 422 -16.59 -9.98 -1.75
C ASN A 422 -16.79 -10.37 -3.21
N HIS A 423 -18.03 -10.66 -3.64
CA HIS A 423 -18.29 -11.07 -5.02
C HIS A 423 -18.15 -9.92 -6.03
N HIS A 424 -18.31 -8.67 -5.60
CA HIS A 424 -18.02 -7.49 -6.43
C HIS A 424 -16.53 -7.48 -6.82
N ILE A 425 -15.64 -7.55 -5.82
CA ILE A 425 -14.20 -7.57 -6.05
C ILE A 425 -13.78 -8.82 -6.82
N MET A 426 -14.35 -9.98 -6.51
CA MET A 426 -14.03 -11.21 -7.24
C MET A 426 -14.48 -11.17 -8.71
N LEU A 427 -15.56 -10.45 -9.05
CA LEU A 427 -15.94 -10.19 -10.44
C LEU A 427 -14.94 -9.24 -11.11
N ASP A 428 -14.58 -8.13 -10.45
CA ASP A 428 -13.65 -7.13 -10.98
C ASP A 428 -12.25 -7.71 -11.26
N LEU A 429 -11.79 -8.62 -10.40
CA LEU A 429 -10.51 -9.33 -10.56
C LEU A 429 -10.58 -10.50 -11.56
N GLY A 430 -11.78 -10.86 -12.04
CA GLY A 430 -11.97 -12.01 -12.91
C GLY A 430 -11.73 -13.35 -12.22
N VAL A 431 -11.85 -13.41 -10.89
CA VAL A 431 -11.87 -14.64 -10.09
C VAL A 431 -13.19 -15.38 -10.32
N LEU A 432 -14.28 -14.64 -10.47
CA LEU A 432 -15.59 -15.18 -10.85
C LEU A 432 -15.82 -14.94 -12.34
N ILE A 433 -16.27 -15.97 -13.03
CA ILE A 433 -16.84 -15.84 -14.38
C ILE A 433 -18.27 -16.37 -14.38
N ILE A 434 -19.09 -15.79 -15.24
CA ILE A 434 -20.49 -16.19 -15.42
C ILE A 434 -20.64 -16.69 -16.85
N ASN A 435 -21.10 -17.92 -17.02
CA ASN A 435 -21.29 -18.59 -18.31
C ASN A 435 -22.58 -18.13 -19.02
N PRO A 436 -22.76 -18.45 -20.32
CA PRO A 436 -23.95 -18.05 -21.08
C PRO A 436 -25.26 -18.58 -20.52
N ASP A 437 -25.23 -19.65 -19.72
CA ASP A 437 -26.36 -20.27 -19.03
C ASP A 437 -26.60 -19.73 -17.60
N LEU A 438 -25.79 -18.74 -17.19
CA LEU A 438 -25.67 -18.14 -15.85
C LEU A 438 -25.05 -19.01 -14.76
N THR A 439 -24.40 -20.12 -15.10
CA THR A 439 -23.55 -20.78 -14.12
C THR A 439 -22.38 -19.88 -13.74
N ILE A 440 -22.03 -19.86 -12.46
CA ILE A 440 -20.95 -19.07 -11.88
C ILE A 440 -19.82 -20.05 -11.56
N VAL A 441 -18.65 -19.78 -12.09
CA VAL A 441 -17.46 -20.63 -11.94
C VAL A 441 -16.32 -19.79 -11.38
N SER A 442 -15.55 -20.38 -10.48
CA SER A 442 -14.28 -19.83 -10.01
C SER A 442 -13.19 -20.10 -11.04
N ARG A 443 -12.40 -19.10 -11.41
CA ARG A 443 -11.27 -19.25 -12.33
C ARG A 443 -10.00 -19.80 -11.67
N VAL A 444 -9.94 -19.79 -10.34
CA VAL A 444 -8.74 -20.24 -9.61
C VAL A 444 -8.65 -21.76 -9.63
N ASP A 445 -9.77 -22.44 -9.47
CA ASP A 445 -9.88 -23.90 -9.29
C ASP A 445 -10.95 -24.53 -10.21
N SER A 446 -11.58 -23.77 -11.10
CA SER A 446 -12.67 -24.22 -11.97
C SER A 446 -13.90 -24.76 -11.22
N ALA A 447 -14.06 -24.43 -9.93
CA ALA A 447 -15.18 -24.91 -9.13
C ALA A 447 -16.50 -24.23 -9.54
N LEU A 448 -17.56 -25.03 -9.65
CA LEU A 448 -18.93 -24.52 -9.83
C LEU A 448 -19.42 -23.92 -8.51
N ILE A 449 -19.61 -22.60 -8.49
CA ILE A 449 -20.09 -21.87 -7.31
C ILE A 449 -21.61 -21.92 -7.22
N GLY A 450 -22.29 -21.92 -8.35
CA GLY A 450 -23.75 -21.97 -8.41
C GLY A 450 -24.30 -21.34 -9.68
N ARG A 451 -25.54 -20.84 -9.61
CA ARG A 451 -26.20 -20.14 -10.72
C ARG A 451 -26.57 -18.72 -10.28
N LEU A 452 -26.37 -17.75 -11.16
CA LEU A 452 -26.72 -16.35 -10.88
C LEU A 452 -28.22 -16.23 -10.61
N ARG A 453 -28.57 -15.59 -9.49
CA ARG A 453 -29.95 -15.30 -9.14
C ARG A 453 -30.54 -14.26 -10.09
N GLU A 454 -31.59 -14.66 -10.79
CA GLU A 454 -32.36 -13.81 -11.68
C GLU A 454 -33.63 -13.29 -11.00
N VAL A 455 -34.11 -12.15 -11.48
CA VAL A 455 -35.45 -11.62 -11.18
C VAL A 455 -36.08 -11.17 -12.49
N PRO A 456 -37.40 -11.35 -12.71
CA PRO A 456 -38.02 -11.19 -14.03
C PRO A 456 -37.82 -9.82 -14.70
N LYS A 457 -37.59 -8.75 -13.92
CA LYS A 457 -37.41 -7.38 -14.43
C LYS A 457 -35.94 -6.97 -14.59
N HIS A 458 -34.98 -7.87 -14.32
CA HIS A 458 -33.56 -7.63 -14.49
C HIS A 458 -32.96 -8.64 -15.47
N ILE A 459 -32.92 -8.28 -16.75
CA ILE A 459 -32.39 -9.12 -17.82
C ILE A 459 -30.91 -8.80 -18.02
N ILE A 460 -30.04 -9.77 -17.72
CA ILE A 460 -28.59 -9.63 -17.87
C ILE A 460 -28.17 -9.77 -19.34
N ASP A 461 -27.34 -8.84 -19.79
CA ASP A 461 -26.79 -8.85 -21.14
C ASP A 461 -25.71 -9.92 -21.27
N ARG A 462 -25.99 -10.93 -22.10
CA ARG A 462 -25.10 -12.07 -22.34
C ARG A 462 -23.83 -11.65 -23.08
N GLN A 463 -23.89 -10.57 -23.86
CA GLN A 463 -22.69 -10.05 -24.54
C GLN A 463 -21.73 -9.44 -23.53
N SER A 464 -22.23 -8.66 -22.57
CA SER A 464 -21.43 -8.13 -21.47
C SER A 464 -20.75 -9.25 -20.67
N LEU A 465 -21.45 -10.36 -20.39
CA LEU A 465 -20.84 -11.54 -19.75
C LEU A 465 -19.73 -12.18 -20.60
N ALA A 466 -19.93 -12.26 -21.92
CA ALA A 466 -18.92 -12.79 -22.84
C ALA A 466 -17.67 -11.89 -22.89
N ASP A 467 -17.86 -10.57 -22.92
CA ASP A 467 -16.76 -9.60 -22.93
C ASP A 467 -15.97 -9.62 -21.63
N HIS A 468 -16.64 -9.77 -20.48
CA HIS A 468 -15.99 -9.96 -19.18
C HIS A 468 -15.09 -11.21 -19.17
N ARG A 469 -15.59 -12.35 -19.67
CA ARG A 469 -14.79 -13.59 -19.80
C ARG A 469 -13.55 -13.39 -20.69
N VAL A 470 -13.70 -12.70 -21.82
CA VAL A 470 -12.60 -12.42 -22.74
C VAL A 470 -11.55 -11.51 -22.12
N ARG A 471 -11.97 -10.43 -21.44
CA ARG A 471 -11.08 -9.51 -20.73
C ARG A 471 -10.17 -10.24 -19.77
N HIS A 472 -10.71 -11.25 -19.10
CA HIS A 472 -9.99 -12.02 -18.10
C HIS A 472 -9.28 -13.26 -18.68
N GLY A 473 -9.16 -13.39 -20.00
CA GLY A 473 -8.26 -14.37 -20.63
C GLY A 473 -8.92 -15.69 -21.07
N LEU A 474 -10.25 -15.74 -21.20
CA LEU A 474 -10.92 -16.85 -21.91
C LEU A 474 -11.00 -16.55 -23.41
N PRO A 475 -10.65 -17.51 -24.29
CA PRO A 475 -10.75 -17.31 -25.73
C PRO A 475 -12.21 -17.08 -26.13
N ARG A 476 -12.45 -16.21 -27.12
CA ARG A 476 -13.76 -16.11 -27.76
C ARG A 476 -14.06 -17.47 -28.38
N ARG A 477 -15.13 -18.15 -27.92
CA ARG A 477 -15.65 -19.28 -28.68
C ARG A 477 -16.09 -18.73 -30.03
N SER A 478 -15.45 -19.18 -31.11
CA SER A 478 -15.95 -18.95 -32.46
C SER A 478 -17.41 -19.39 -32.51
N PRO A 479 -18.33 -18.63 -33.12
CA PRO A 479 -19.64 -19.18 -33.41
C PRO A 479 -19.40 -20.37 -34.32
N THR A 480 -19.68 -21.57 -33.81
CA THR A 480 -19.82 -22.76 -34.64
C THR A 480 -20.90 -22.41 -35.65
N TYR A 481 -20.51 -22.26 -36.92
CA TYR A 481 -21.45 -22.40 -38.02
C TYR A 481 -22.04 -23.82 -37.91
N GLU A 482 -23.37 -23.89 -38.01
CA GLU A 482 -24.09 -25.14 -38.28
C GLU A 482 -23.54 -25.84 -39.53
#